data_AF-W2YNS9-F1
#
_entry.id   AF-W2YNS9-F1
#
_cell.length_a   1.000
_cell.length_b   1.000
_cell.length_c   1.000
_cell.angle_alpha   90.00
_cell.angle_beta   90.00
_cell.angle_gamma   90.00
#
_symmetry.space_group_name_H-M   'P 1'
#
loop_
_entity.id
_entity.type
_entity.pdbx_description
1 polymer ?
#
loop_
_entity_poly.entity_id
_entity_poly.type
_entity_poly.pdbx_seq_one_letter_code
_entity_poly.pdbx_strand_id
1 'polypeptide(L)'
;MFRSAKPKKNKRRRVAEGEDEQHTSGPNAGEDVPVVPVASDRRAINTFSTGGVKKAKNVVQTQLIESEREIVPQQYAGDATYETQIDTEKDRDARAVMERSIKANQDGSADADSGKVYRGQAAYKSYITKKESQIGMNKYTGTQGPIRAQTWARAISRFDYQPDVCKDYKETGFCGYGDSCKFLHDRGDYKSGWQIEKEYAEKEKKRQKRLQEGRDPDEESEDEDKAATKKKENEQFACTICRGPFRNAVETICGHFFCESCALKNFKKTSRCFNCKKQTNGT
;
A
#
# COMPACT_ATOMS: atom_id res chain seq x y z
N MET A 1 35.73 -39.54 -51.79
CA MET A 1 36.99 -39.10 -51.14
C MET A 1 36.80 -39.16 -49.63
N PHE A 2 37.48 -40.10 -48.99
CA PHE A 2 37.49 -40.28 -47.54
C PHE A 2 38.26 -39.17 -46.85
N ARG A 3 37.69 -38.56 -45.79
CA ARG A 3 38.47 -38.07 -44.65
C ARG A 3 37.69 -38.19 -43.34
N SER A 4 38.24 -39.04 -42.48
CA SER A 4 37.86 -39.31 -41.09
C SER A 4 38.31 -38.17 -40.16
N ALA A 5 37.52 -37.85 -39.12
CA ALA A 5 37.93 -37.00 -38.01
C ALA A 5 37.66 -37.69 -36.67
N LYS A 6 38.69 -37.69 -35.81
CA LYS A 6 38.91 -38.56 -34.64
C LYS A 6 38.08 -38.17 -33.39
N PRO A 7 37.81 -39.12 -32.47
CA PRO A 7 37.06 -38.85 -31.23
C PRO A 7 37.86 -38.07 -30.18
N LYS A 8 37.15 -37.24 -29.39
CA LYS A 8 37.70 -36.43 -28.29
C LYS A 8 38.04 -37.32 -27.08
N LYS A 9 39.21 -37.09 -26.47
CA LYS A 9 39.76 -37.82 -25.31
C LYS A 9 39.08 -37.42 -24.00
N ASN A 10 38.69 -38.42 -23.21
CA ASN A 10 38.25 -38.28 -21.83
C ASN A 10 39.41 -37.77 -20.94
N LYS A 11 39.23 -36.62 -20.27
CA LYS A 11 40.15 -36.17 -19.22
C LYS A 11 39.77 -36.83 -17.90
N ARG A 12 40.66 -37.68 -17.40
CA ARG A 12 40.62 -38.30 -16.07
C ARG A 12 40.76 -37.22 -14.99
N ARG A 13 39.91 -37.24 -13.97
CA ARG A 13 40.04 -36.44 -12.73
C ARG A 13 41.07 -37.14 -11.83
N ARG A 14 42.08 -36.42 -11.36
CA ARG A 14 43.03 -36.92 -10.35
C ARG A 14 42.35 -37.00 -8.99
N VAL A 15 42.59 -38.12 -8.30
CA VAL A 15 42.33 -38.36 -6.88
C VAL A 15 43.47 -37.72 -6.08
N ALA A 16 43.15 -37.08 -4.95
CA ALA A 16 44.11 -36.72 -3.92
C ALA A 16 43.84 -37.63 -2.71
N GLU A 17 44.87 -38.33 -2.25
CA GLU A 17 44.89 -39.16 -1.04
C GLU A 17 45.51 -38.37 0.13
N GLY A 18 45.15 -38.76 1.36
CA GLY A 18 45.61 -38.25 2.66
C GLY A 18 44.48 -38.42 3.69
N GLU A 19 44.28 -39.63 4.24
CA GLU A 19 44.67 -40.06 5.62
C GLU A 19 43.72 -39.43 6.67
N ASP A 20 42.78 -40.16 7.30
CA ASP A 20 43.03 -41.12 8.40
C ASP A 20 41.92 -42.19 8.60
N GLU A 21 42.32 -43.24 9.32
CA GLU A 21 41.75 -44.58 9.48
C GLU A 21 40.48 -44.72 10.35
N GLN A 22 39.59 -45.69 10.02
CA GLN A 22 39.35 -46.93 10.81
C GLN A 22 38.22 -47.82 10.22
N HIS A 23 38.50 -49.14 10.21
CA HIS A 23 37.72 -50.30 9.75
C HIS A 23 36.29 -50.39 10.36
N THR A 24 35.25 -51.03 9.76
CA THR A 24 35.11 -52.48 9.47
C THR A 24 33.98 -52.84 8.45
N SER A 25 34.28 -53.77 7.51
CA SER A 25 33.45 -54.80 6.79
C SER A 25 31.91 -54.85 7.00
N GLY A 26 30.97 -54.85 6.04
CA GLY A 26 30.72 -55.64 4.79
C GLY A 26 29.30 -56.31 4.89
N PRO A 27 28.63 -56.95 3.88
CA PRO A 27 28.53 -56.76 2.42
C PRO A 27 27.06 -56.70 1.84
N ASN A 28 26.94 -56.25 0.57
CA ASN A 28 25.96 -56.59 -0.50
C ASN A 28 24.42 -56.43 -0.38
N ALA A 29 23.87 -55.65 -1.34
CA ALA A 29 22.68 -55.88 -2.20
C ALA A 29 22.07 -54.49 -2.51
N GLY A 30 22.18 -53.92 -3.72
CA GLY A 30 21.58 -54.43 -4.95
C GLY A 30 20.17 -53.85 -5.09
N GLU A 31 20.02 -52.68 -5.73
CA GLU A 31 18.87 -52.29 -6.57
C GLU A 31 19.04 -50.84 -7.08
N ASP A 32 19.21 -50.72 -8.40
CA ASP A 32 19.35 -49.48 -9.16
C ASP A 32 18.02 -48.70 -9.19
N VAL A 33 17.98 -47.53 -8.55
CA VAL A 33 16.90 -46.55 -8.75
C VAL A 33 17.29 -45.62 -9.91
N PRO A 34 16.50 -45.49 -10.98
CA PRO A 34 16.77 -44.50 -12.01
C PRO A 34 16.50 -43.09 -11.47
N VAL A 35 17.56 -42.39 -11.08
CA VAL A 35 17.51 -40.95 -10.79
C VAL A 35 17.29 -40.21 -12.11
N VAL A 36 16.09 -39.68 -12.30
CA VAL A 36 15.79 -38.73 -13.38
C VAL A 36 16.67 -37.49 -13.17
N PRO A 37 17.52 -37.09 -14.14
CA PRO A 37 18.25 -35.84 -14.01
C PRO A 37 17.25 -34.69 -14.09
N VAL A 38 16.99 -34.05 -12.94
CA VAL A 38 16.32 -32.75 -12.91
C VAL A 38 17.27 -31.78 -13.62
N ALA A 39 16.87 -31.33 -14.81
CA ALA A 39 17.51 -30.23 -15.49
C ALA A 39 17.30 -28.96 -14.65
N SER A 40 18.22 -28.72 -13.71
CA SER A 40 18.27 -27.44 -13.03
C SER A 40 18.88 -26.45 -14.03
N ASP A 41 18.03 -25.67 -14.69
CA ASP A 41 18.47 -24.42 -15.32
C ASP A 41 18.94 -23.48 -14.20
N ARG A 42 20.20 -23.65 -13.81
CA ARG A 42 20.89 -22.71 -12.94
C ARG A 42 21.06 -21.45 -13.77
N ARG A 43 20.13 -20.49 -13.59
CA ARG A 43 20.32 -19.10 -14.01
C ARG A 43 21.71 -18.68 -13.56
N ALA A 44 22.58 -18.40 -14.53
CA ALA A 44 23.89 -17.82 -14.25
C ALA A 44 23.67 -16.49 -13.53
N ILE A 45 23.94 -16.47 -12.22
CA ILE A 45 24.04 -15.24 -11.46
C ILE A 45 25.19 -14.45 -12.09
N ASN A 46 24.87 -13.27 -12.61
CA ASN A 46 25.80 -12.36 -13.26
C ASN A 46 27.01 -12.12 -12.33
N THR A 47 28.16 -12.68 -12.71
CA THR A 47 29.42 -12.37 -12.05
C THR A 47 29.87 -11.00 -12.57
N PHE A 48 29.96 -10.04 -11.65
CA PHE A 48 30.36 -8.67 -11.95
C PHE A 48 31.85 -8.65 -12.34
N SER A 49 32.14 -8.57 -13.64
CA SER A 49 33.49 -8.29 -14.13
C SER A 49 33.66 -6.79 -14.29
N THR A 50 34.55 -6.20 -13.50
CA THR A 50 34.95 -4.79 -13.61
C THR A 50 35.86 -4.63 -14.82
N GLY A 51 35.27 -4.34 -15.98
CA GLY A 51 36.00 -4.05 -17.21
C GLY A 51 35.21 -3.16 -18.16
N GLY A 52 35.57 -1.87 -18.20
CA GLY A 52 35.25 -0.97 -19.31
C GLY A 52 33.88 -0.27 -19.25
N VAL A 53 33.91 1.02 -18.93
CA VAL A 53 32.75 1.93 -19.02
C VAL A 53 32.33 2.06 -20.49
N LYS A 54 31.32 1.31 -20.91
CA LYS A 54 30.51 1.64 -22.07
C LYS A 54 29.13 2.04 -21.57
N LYS A 55 28.71 3.26 -21.90
CA LYS A 55 27.41 3.85 -21.55
C LYS A 55 26.30 2.80 -21.78
N ALA A 56 25.74 2.28 -20.70
CA ALA A 56 24.54 1.47 -20.77
C ALA A 56 23.42 2.38 -21.25
N LYS A 57 23.02 2.23 -22.51
CA LYS A 57 21.70 2.70 -22.95
C LYS A 57 20.71 1.90 -22.11
N ASN A 58 19.98 2.57 -21.23
CA ASN A 58 18.77 2.02 -20.62
C ASN A 58 17.78 1.76 -21.76
N VAL A 59 17.95 0.62 -22.43
CA VAL A 59 16.94 0.05 -23.29
C VAL A 59 15.93 -0.52 -22.33
N VAL A 60 14.88 0.26 -22.04
CA VAL A 60 13.64 -0.29 -21.55
C VAL A 60 13.24 -1.31 -22.62
N GLN A 61 13.50 -2.60 -22.36
CA GLN A 61 12.90 -3.66 -23.16
C GLN A 61 11.40 -3.51 -22.94
N THR A 62 10.73 -2.89 -23.90
CA THR A 62 9.28 -2.95 -24.04
C THR A 62 8.95 -4.43 -24.09
N GLN A 63 8.47 -4.99 -22.98
CA GLN A 63 7.89 -6.32 -23.00
C GLN A 63 6.62 -6.20 -23.83
N LEU A 64 6.71 -6.55 -25.12
CA LEU A 64 5.51 -6.80 -25.91
C LEU A 64 4.86 -8.03 -25.29
N ILE A 65 3.79 -7.81 -24.55
CA ILE A 65 2.88 -8.89 -24.14
C ILE A 65 2.02 -9.16 -25.36
N GLU A 66 2.37 -10.18 -26.13
CA GLU A 66 1.53 -10.69 -27.21
C GLU A 66 0.35 -11.44 -26.58
N SER A 67 -0.87 -11.09 -26.98
CA SER A 67 -2.05 -11.81 -26.52
C SER A 67 -2.09 -13.21 -27.13
N GLU A 68 -2.65 -14.16 -26.38
CA GLU A 68 -2.81 -15.55 -26.85
C GLU A 68 -3.82 -15.66 -28.00
N ARG A 69 -4.52 -14.56 -28.36
CA ARG A 69 -5.50 -14.46 -29.46
C ARG A 69 -6.54 -15.58 -29.45
N GLU A 70 -6.84 -16.11 -28.28
CA GLU A 70 -7.89 -17.10 -28.07
C GLU A 70 -9.19 -16.42 -27.60
N ILE A 71 -10.33 -16.92 -28.07
CA ILE A 71 -11.65 -16.43 -27.67
C ILE A 71 -12.07 -17.22 -26.42
N VAL A 72 -11.36 -17.01 -25.31
CA VAL A 72 -11.77 -17.52 -24.00
C VAL A 72 -12.53 -16.42 -23.29
N PRO A 73 -13.80 -16.61 -22.90
CA PRO A 73 -14.48 -15.63 -22.06
C PRO A 73 -13.73 -15.54 -20.74
N GLN A 74 -13.33 -14.33 -20.38
CA GLN A 74 -12.65 -14.09 -19.11
C GLN A 74 -13.56 -14.55 -17.98
N GLN A 75 -13.19 -15.66 -17.32
CA GLN A 75 -13.94 -16.18 -16.19
C GLN A 75 -13.87 -15.15 -15.06
N TYR A 76 -14.99 -14.52 -14.76
CA TYR A 76 -15.07 -13.54 -13.69
C TYR A 76 -15.10 -14.29 -12.36
N ALA A 77 -14.08 -14.09 -11.52
CA ALA A 77 -13.95 -14.75 -10.22
C ALA A 77 -14.97 -14.26 -9.17
N GLY A 78 -16.13 -13.73 -9.56
CA GLY A 78 -17.12 -13.14 -8.67
C GLY A 78 -18.50 -13.79 -8.73
N ASP A 79 -18.60 -14.99 -9.33
CA ASP A 79 -19.85 -15.70 -9.56
C ASP A 79 -20.55 -16.17 -8.27
N ALA A 80 -21.78 -16.67 -8.42
CA ALA A 80 -22.64 -17.09 -7.31
C ALA A 80 -22.04 -18.19 -6.41
N THR A 81 -21.04 -18.93 -6.89
CA THR A 81 -20.35 -20.01 -6.17
C THR A 81 -18.95 -19.59 -5.68
N TYR A 82 -18.64 -18.30 -5.71
CA TYR A 82 -17.33 -17.82 -5.27
C TYR A 82 -17.09 -18.14 -3.78
N GLU A 83 -15.98 -18.82 -3.52
CA GLU A 83 -15.49 -19.09 -2.17
C GLU A 83 -14.38 -18.09 -1.80
N THR A 84 -14.48 -17.48 -0.62
CA THR A 84 -13.43 -16.64 -0.05
C THR A 84 -12.24 -17.50 0.38
N GLN A 85 -11.09 -17.29 -0.28
CA GLN A 85 -9.83 -18.01 -0.04
C GLN A 85 -8.80 -17.09 0.66
N ILE A 86 -9.25 -16.32 1.65
CA ILE A 86 -8.38 -15.43 2.43
C ILE A 86 -7.64 -16.22 3.52
N ASP A 87 -8.33 -17.18 4.13
CA ASP A 87 -7.82 -18.01 5.21
C ASP A 87 -7.13 -19.29 4.69
N THR A 88 -6.55 -20.05 5.61
CA THR A 88 -5.96 -21.36 5.30
C THR A 88 -7.00 -22.31 4.68
N GLU A 89 -6.59 -23.03 3.63
CA GLU A 89 -7.43 -24.03 2.97
C GLU A 89 -8.01 -25.07 3.93
N LYS A 90 -9.20 -25.58 3.61
CA LYS A 90 -9.99 -26.49 4.47
C LYS A 90 -9.25 -27.75 4.89
N ASP A 91 -8.27 -28.23 4.11
CA ASP A 91 -7.52 -29.46 4.39
C ASP A 91 -6.35 -29.24 5.35
N ARG A 92 -5.84 -28.00 5.41
CA ARG A 92 -4.62 -27.63 6.15
C ARG A 92 -4.91 -26.77 7.37
N ASP A 93 -6.15 -26.35 7.56
CA ASP A 93 -6.54 -25.51 8.68
C ASP A 93 -6.44 -26.23 10.04
N ALA A 94 -6.46 -25.43 11.11
CA ALA A 94 -6.34 -25.94 12.48
C ALA A 94 -7.45 -26.94 12.83
N ARG A 95 -8.64 -26.77 12.24
CA ARG A 95 -9.77 -27.69 12.42
C ARG A 95 -9.50 -29.05 11.76
N ALA A 96 -8.99 -29.10 10.54
CA ALA A 96 -8.64 -30.35 9.87
C ALA A 96 -7.47 -31.07 10.56
N VAL A 97 -6.52 -30.33 11.14
CA VAL A 97 -5.48 -30.92 11.99
C VAL A 97 -6.10 -31.55 13.24
N MET A 98 -7.04 -30.87 13.88
CA MET A 98 -7.72 -31.38 15.07
C MET A 98 -8.58 -32.61 14.77
N GLU A 99 -9.35 -32.58 13.68
CA GLU A 99 -10.15 -33.73 13.22
C GLU A 99 -9.24 -34.94 12.92
N ARG A 100 -8.09 -34.73 12.26
CA ARG A 100 -7.08 -35.77 12.06
C ARG A 100 -6.51 -36.32 13.36
N SER A 101 -6.21 -35.46 14.34
CA SER A 101 -5.68 -35.89 15.64
C SER A 101 -6.69 -36.72 16.43
N ILE A 102 -7.97 -36.35 16.38
CA ILE A 102 -9.04 -37.06 17.09
C ILE A 102 -9.30 -38.41 16.44
N LYS A 103 -9.31 -38.46 15.10
CA LYS A 103 -9.41 -39.71 14.36
C LYS A 103 -8.25 -40.66 14.70
N ALA A 104 -7.01 -40.17 14.72
CA ALA A 104 -5.85 -40.98 15.09
C ALA A 104 -5.92 -41.55 16.53
N ASN A 105 -6.50 -40.78 17.46
CA ASN A 105 -6.76 -41.20 18.84
C ASN A 105 -7.92 -42.21 18.95
N GLN A 106 -8.98 -42.05 18.16
CA GLN A 106 -10.12 -42.97 18.11
C GLN A 106 -9.75 -44.32 17.52
N ASP A 107 -8.95 -44.32 16.44
CA ASP A 107 -8.49 -45.53 15.75
C ASP A 107 -7.47 -46.33 16.60
N GLY A 108 -7.08 -45.85 17.79
CA GLY A 108 -6.08 -46.49 18.66
C GLY A 108 -4.64 -46.43 18.12
N SER A 109 -4.46 -45.88 16.91
CA SER A 109 -3.16 -45.75 16.24
C SER A 109 -2.16 -44.88 17.01
N ALA A 110 -2.67 -43.90 17.77
CA ALA A 110 -1.85 -43.04 18.63
C ALA A 110 -1.26 -43.78 19.85
N ASP A 111 -1.85 -44.90 20.27
CA ASP A 111 -1.44 -45.68 21.44
C ASP A 111 -0.54 -46.87 21.06
N ALA A 112 -0.94 -47.64 20.04
CA ALA A 112 -0.25 -48.85 19.61
C ALA A 112 1.19 -48.60 19.11
N ASP A 113 1.42 -47.45 18.47
CA ASP A 113 2.72 -47.03 17.92
C ASP A 113 3.39 -45.94 18.75
N SER A 114 2.86 -45.62 19.95
CA SER A 114 3.42 -44.59 20.81
C SER A 114 4.89 -44.91 21.14
N GLY A 115 5.81 -44.03 20.73
CA GLY A 115 7.25 -44.17 20.94
C GLY A 115 8.02 -44.94 19.85
N LYS A 116 7.35 -45.62 18.91
CA LYS A 116 8.02 -46.37 17.82
C LYS A 116 8.10 -45.59 16.52
N VAL A 117 7.02 -44.89 16.16
CA VAL A 117 6.93 -44.13 14.90
C VAL A 117 6.42 -42.74 15.18
N TYR A 118 7.17 -41.72 14.78
CA TYR A 118 6.74 -40.34 14.87
C TYR A 118 5.67 -40.03 13.81
N ARG A 119 4.46 -39.68 14.26
CA ARG A 119 3.30 -39.38 13.40
C ARG A 119 2.95 -37.88 13.35
N GLY A 120 3.84 -37.03 13.87
CA GLY A 120 3.65 -35.58 13.96
C GLY A 120 3.23 -35.09 15.35
N GLN A 121 3.49 -33.82 15.63
CA GLN A 121 3.27 -33.21 16.95
C GLN A 121 1.80 -33.26 17.41
N ALA A 122 0.86 -33.18 16.48
CA ALA A 122 -0.57 -33.21 16.79
C ALA A 122 -1.14 -34.63 16.95
N ALA A 123 -0.39 -35.68 16.61
CA ALA A 123 -0.87 -37.06 16.57
C ALA A 123 -0.54 -37.86 17.84
N TYR A 124 0.02 -37.22 18.88
CA TYR A 124 0.25 -37.87 20.17
C TYR A 124 -1.07 -38.18 20.89
N LYS A 125 -1.01 -39.18 21.79
CA LYS A 125 -2.18 -39.64 22.55
C LYS A 125 -2.76 -38.53 23.42
N SER A 126 -4.00 -38.15 23.18
CA SER A 126 -4.76 -37.23 24.03
C SER A 126 -5.66 -38.04 24.97
N TYR A 127 -5.43 -37.95 26.27
CA TYR A 127 -6.25 -38.62 27.29
C TYR A 127 -7.63 -37.95 27.48
N ILE A 128 -7.79 -36.72 27.00
CA ILE A 128 -9.05 -35.99 27.03
C ILE A 128 -9.82 -36.29 25.74
N THR A 129 -10.91 -37.04 25.86
CA THR A 129 -11.76 -37.41 24.72
C THR A 129 -12.60 -36.22 24.26
N LYS A 130 -12.11 -35.51 23.24
CA LYS A 130 -12.89 -34.48 22.55
C LYS A 130 -13.84 -35.16 21.57
N LYS A 131 -15.14 -34.94 21.71
CA LYS A 131 -16.13 -35.40 20.74
C LYS A 131 -16.17 -34.46 19.54
N GLU A 132 -16.46 -34.97 18.35
CA GLU A 132 -16.58 -34.15 17.14
C GLU A 132 -17.65 -33.05 17.27
N SER A 133 -18.74 -33.33 17.99
CA SER A 133 -19.75 -32.33 18.33
C SER A 133 -19.21 -31.16 19.16
N GLN A 134 -18.22 -31.40 20.03
CA GLN A 134 -17.57 -30.32 20.81
C GLN A 134 -16.66 -29.45 19.92
N ILE A 135 -16.06 -30.03 18.87
CA ILE A 135 -15.29 -29.27 17.87
C ILE A 135 -16.23 -28.37 17.05
N GLY A 136 -17.40 -28.89 16.66
CA GLY A 136 -18.42 -28.10 15.95
C GLY A 136 -18.93 -26.92 16.79
N MET A 137 -19.10 -27.13 18.10
CA MET A 137 -19.52 -26.09 19.05
C MET A 137 -18.45 -25.02 19.31
N ASN A 138 -17.20 -25.28 18.92
CA ASN A 138 -16.12 -24.32 19.10
C ASN A 138 -16.34 -23.00 18.34
N LYS A 139 -17.13 -23.02 17.26
CA LYS A 139 -17.54 -21.79 16.57
C LYS A 139 -18.30 -20.83 17.49
N TYR A 140 -18.98 -21.35 18.50
CA TYR A 140 -19.77 -20.56 19.46
C TYR A 140 -19.02 -20.33 20.78
N THR A 141 -18.27 -21.33 21.27
CA THR A 141 -17.60 -21.22 22.58
C THR A 141 -16.25 -20.53 22.52
N GLY A 142 -15.58 -20.49 21.35
CA GLY A 142 -14.26 -19.89 21.17
C GLY A 142 -13.15 -20.52 22.03
N THR A 143 -13.39 -21.70 22.59
CA THR A 143 -12.52 -22.34 23.58
C THR A 143 -11.36 -23.12 22.97
N GLN A 144 -11.35 -23.37 21.65
CA GLN A 144 -10.39 -24.25 20.98
C GLN A 144 -9.77 -23.61 19.73
N GLY A 145 -8.69 -22.84 19.87
CA GLY A 145 -7.84 -22.45 18.74
C GLY A 145 -8.54 -21.72 17.56
N PRO A 146 -7.85 -21.59 16.42
CA PRO A 146 -8.38 -20.90 15.24
C PRO A 146 -9.62 -21.59 14.67
N ILE A 147 -10.69 -20.81 14.43
CA ILE A 147 -11.94 -21.29 13.85
C ILE A 147 -11.92 -21.19 12.32
N ARG A 148 -12.55 -22.17 11.65
CA ARG A 148 -12.75 -22.13 10.20
C ARG A 148 -13.80 -21.07 9.84
N ALA A 149 -13.43 -20.07 9.05
CA ALA A 149 -14.35 -19.05 8.55
C ALA A 149 -15.35 -19.63 7.52
N GLN A 150 -16.43 -18.89 7.28
CA GLN A 150 -17.41 -19.24 6.25
C GLN A 150 -16.90 -18.78 4.87
N THR A 151 -16.79 -19.70 3.91
CA THR A 151 -16.24 -19.39 2.57
C THR A 151 -17.24 -18.68 1.65
N TRP A 152 -18.53 -18.85 1.88
CA TRP A 152 -19.59 -18.34 0.98
C TRP A 152 -20.11 -16.95 1.37
N ALA A 153 -19.76 -16.46 2.57
CA ALA A 153 -20.23 -15.19 3.09
C ALA A 153 -19.15 -14.13 2.97
N ARG A 154 -19.49 -12.99 2.36
CA ARG A 154 -18.63 -11.81 2.36
C ARG A 154 -18.99 -10.94 3.58
N ALA A 155 -17.99 -10.55 4.36
CA ALA A 155 -18.18 -9.61 5.45
C ALA A 155 -18.59 -8.24 4.89
N ILE A 156 -19.65 -7.65 5.45
CA ILE A 156 -20.07 -6.29 5.08
C ILE A 156 -19.08 -5.32 5.73
N SER A 157 -18.20 -4.72 4.93
CA SER A 157 -17.30 -3.67 5.39
C SER A 157 -18.00 -2.32 5.39
N ARG A 158 -18.04 -1.66 6.55
CA ARG A 158 -18.45 -0.26 6.70
C ARG A 158 -17.27 0.52 7.24
N PHE A 159 -16.93 1.62 6.59
CA PHE A 159 -15.91 2.54 7.09
C PHE A 159 -16.47 3.33 8.28
N ASP A 160 -15.80 3.25 9.42
CA ASP A 160 -16.08 4.10 10.57
C ASP A 160 -15.19 5.34 10.51
N TYR A 161 -15.80 6.48 10.20
CA TYR A 161 -15.10 7.75 10.08
C TYR A 161 -15.01 8.52 11.39
N GLN A 162 -15.69 8.08 12.46
CA GLN A 162 -15.72 8.79 13.73
C GLN A 162 -14.48 8.42 14.56
N PRO A 163 -13.52 9.34 14.78
CA PRO A 163 -12.36 9.04 15.60
C PRO A 163 -12.72 9.15 17.09
N ASP A 164 -12.34 8.16 17.88
CA ASP A 164 -12.44 8.20 19.34
C ASP A 164 -11.27 8.98 19.98
N VAL A 165 -11.03 10.21 19.51
CA VAL A 165 -9.95 11.08 20.00
C VAL A 165 -10.51 12.12 20.96
N CYS A 166 -9.85 12.31 22.11
CA CYS A 166 -10.26 13.29 23.10
C CYS A 166 -10.09 14.70 22.54
N LYS A 167 -11.22 15.40 22.34
CA LYS A 167 -11.24 16.78 21.85
C LYS A 167 -10.42 17.72 22.73
N ASP A 168 -10.66 17.70 24.05
CA ASP A 168 -10.02 18.61 24.99
C ASP A 168 -8.51 18.39 25.03
N TYR A 169 -8.06 17.14 25.04
CA TYR A 169 -6.63 16.80 25.00
C TYR A 169 -5.98 17.20 23.67
N LYS A 170 -6.68 17.00 22.53
CA LYS A 170 -6.15 17.36 21.22
C LYS A 170 -5.95 18.86 21.07
N GLU A 171 -6.95 19.65 21.44
CA GLU A 171 -6.92 21.11 21.30
C GLU A 171 -6.04 21.79 22.36
N THR A 172 -6.18 21.39 23.62
CA THR A 172 -5.54 22.10 24.75
C THR A 172 -4.30 21.41 25.28
N GLY A 173 -4.17 20.10 25.06
CA GLY A 173 -3.13 19.28 25.69
C GLY A 173 -3.44 18.82 27.10
N PHE A 174 -4.62 19.17 27.62
CA PHE A 174 -5.04 18.80 28.96
C PHE A 174 -6.46 18.23 28.91
N CYS A 175 -6.64 17.03 29.42
CA CYS A 175 -7.96 16.46 29.64
C CYS A 175 -8.26 16.48 31.13
N GLY A 176 -9.40 17.07 31.52
CA GLY A 176 -9.83 17.09 32.93
C GLY A 176 -10.07 15.69 33.52
N TYR A 177 -10.29 14.68 32.68
CA TYR A 177 -10.44 13.28 33.09
C TYR A 177 -9.10 12.54 33.25
N GLY A 178 -7.98 13.15 32.84
CA GLY A 178 -6.66 12.50 32.85
C GLY A 178 -6.69 11.13 32.19
N ASP A 179 -6.00 10.16 32.78
CA ASP A 179 -5.91 8.79 32.24
C ASP A 179 -7.21 7.97 32.35
N SER A 180 -8.23 8.50 33.04
CA SER A 180 -9.56 7.86 33.10
C SER A 180 -10.43 8.20 31.89
N CYS A 181 -9.93 9.03 30.96
CA CYS A 181 -10.65 9.37 29.74
C CYS A 181 -10.82 8.14 28.84
N LYS A 182 -12.07 7.86 28.44
CA LYS A 182 -12.38 6.76 27.49
C LYS A 182 -11.87 7.01 26.07
N PHE A 183 -11.53 8.26 25.75
CA PHE A 183 -11.12 8.69 24.42
C PHE A 183 -9.58 8.76 24.34
N LEU A 184 -9.04 8.50 23.16
CA LEU A 184 -7.61 8.48 22.91
C LEU A 184 -6.98 9.86 23.09
N HIS A 185 -5.91 9.91 23.89
CA HIS A 185 -5.08 11.09 24.09
C HIS A 185 -4.01 11.22 23.00
N ASP A 186 -4.44 11.58 21.80
CA ASP A 186 -3.56 11.87 20.66
C ASP A 186 -3.64 13.35 20.24
N ARG A 187 -2.48 13.93 19.88
CA ARG A 187 -2.34 15.32 19.39
C ARG A 187 -1.98 15.39 17.91
N GLY A 188 -1.96 14.27 17.19
CA GLY A 188 -1.79 14.24 15.75
C GLY A 188 -2.89 15.02 15.02
N ASP A 189 -2.49 15.86 14.08
CA ASP A 189 -3.36 16.69 13.23
C ASP A 189 -3.52 16.13 11.81
N TYR A 190 -3.36 14.81 11.66
CA TYR A 190 -3.52 14.13 10.38
C TYR A 190 -4.93 14.32 9.79
N LYS A 191 -4.98 14.46 8.46
CA LYS A 191 -6.23 14.51 7.71
C LYS A 191 -6.94 13.16 7.80
N SER A 192 -8.24 13.22 8.04
CA SER A 192 -9.11 12.03 7.96
C SER A 192 -9.26 11.54 6.52
N GLY A 193 -9.55 10.24 6.34
CA GLY A 193 -9.67 9.63 5.01
C GLY A 193 -10.59 10.38 4.05
N TRP A 194 -11.76 10.83 4.53
CA TRP A 194 -12.71 11.58 3.69
C TRP A 194 -12.16 12.94 3.20
N GLN A 195 -11.32 13.61 4.01
CA GLN A 195 -10.68 14.86 3.60
C GLN A 195 -9.64 14.59 2.50
N ILE A 196 -8.88 13.50 2.62
CA ILE A 196 -7.90 13.08 1.61
C ILE A 196 -8.61 12.69 0.31
N GLU A 197 -9.68 11.91 0.37
CA GLU A 197 -10.48 11.53 -0.79
C GLU A 197 -11.06 12.75 -1.52
N LYS A 198 -11.55 13.74 -0.76
CA LYS A 198 -12.09 14.98 -1.33
C LYS A 198 -11.01 15.80 -2.04
N GLU A 199 -9.86 16.01 -1.39
CA GLU A 199 -8.73 16.73 -1.99
C GLU A 199 -8.21 16.02 -3.23
N TYR A 200 -8.11 14.69 -3.18
CA TYR A 200 -7.72 13.85 -4.31
C TYR A 200 -8.71 13.98 -5.48
N ALA A 201 -10.02 13.90 -5.21
CA ALA A 201 -11.05 14.05 -6.25
C ALA A 201 -11.08 15.45 -6.87
N GLU A 202 -10.84 16.50 -6.08
CA GLU A 202 -10.71 17.87 -6.60
C GLU A 202 -9.46 18.01 -7.48
N LYS A 203 -8.34 17.40 -7.07
CA LYS A 203 -7.10 17.37 -7.85
C LYS A 203 -7.27 16.61 -9.18
N GLU A 204 -7.93 15.45 -9.16
CA GLU A 204 -8.25 14.70 -10.39
C GLU A 204 -9.15 15.50 -11.33
N LYS A 205 -10.18 16.19 -10.81
CA LYS A 205 -11.04 17.06 -11.63
C LYS A 205 -10.26 18.23 -12.24
N LYS A 206 -9.38 18.88 -11.47
CA LYS A 206 -8.49 19.93 -11.99
C LYS A 206 -7.59 19.38 -13.10
N ARG A 207 -6.98 18.20 -12.89
CA ARG A 207 -6.14 17.52 -13.88
C ARG A 207 -6.90 17.20 -15.17
N GLN A 208 -8.12 16.67 -15.05
CA GLN A 208 -8.98 16.37 -16.19
C GLN A 208 -9.36 17.64 -16.97
N LYS A 209 -9.69 18.73 -16.26
CA LYS A 209 -10.00 20.01 -16.89
C LYS A 209 -8.81 20.59 -17.65
N ARG A 210 -7.60 20.50 -17.10
CA ARG A 210 -6.39 20.95 -17.81
C ARG A 210 -6.11 20.16 -19.08
N LEU A 211 -6.32 18.85 -19.02
CA LEU A 211 -6.22 18.00 -20.20
C LEU A 211 -7.25 18.39 -21.28
N GLN A 212 -8.48 18.74 -20.89
CA GLN A 212 -9.52 19.24 -21.80
C GLN A 212 -9.13 20.58 -22.45
N GLU A 213 -8.43 21.44 -21.71
CA GLU A 213 -7.95 22.76 -22.16
C GLU A 213 -6.62 22.67 -22.95
N GLY A 214 -6.06 21.47 -23.13
CA GLY A 214 -4.78 21.25 -23.84
C GLY A 214 -3.55 21.72 -23.07
N ARG A 215 -3.67 21.96 -21.76
CA ARG A 215 -2.57 22.28 -20.84
C ARG A 215 -1.95 20.99 -20.29
N ASP A 216 -0.68 21.06 -19.87
CA ASP A 216 -0.01 19.92 -19.23
C ASP A 216 -0.77 19.47 -17.96
N PRO A 217 -1.17 18.19 -17.87
CA PRO A 217 -1.91 17.68 -16.72
C PRO A 217 -1.13 17.73 -15.40
N ASP A 218 0.20 17.71 -15.42
CA ASP A 218 1.02 17.56 -14.21
C ASP A 218 1.70 18.88 -13.77
N GLU A 219 1.51 19.98 -14.51
CA GLU A 219 2.05 21.31 -14.18
C GLU A 219 1.25 21.98 -13.04
N GLU A 220 1.48 21.63 -11.78
CA GLU A 220 0.82 22.26 -10.61
C GLU A 220 1.08 23.78 -10.57
N SER A 221 0.15 24.59 -11.09
CA SER A 221 0.18 26.04 -10.99
C SER A 221 -0.32 26.46 -9.61
N GLU A 222 0.59 26.60 -8.64
CA GLU A 222 0.31 27.18 -7.31
C GLU A 222 -0.29 28.61 -7.37
N ASP A 223 -0.31 29.22 -8.55
CA ASP A 223 -0.78 30.58 -8.80
C ASP A 223 -2.32 30.71 -8.90
N GLU A 224 -3.05 29.64 -9.22
CA GLU A 224 -4.51 29.72 -9.38
C GLU A 224 -5.24 29.88 -8.05
N ASP A 225 -4.77 29.21 -6.99
CA ASP A 225 -5.37 29.30 -5.66
C ASP A 225 -5.03 30.64 -4.96
N LYS A 226 -3.94 31.32 -5.35
CA LYS A 226 -3.58 32.68 -4.88
C LYS A 226 -4.25 33.80 -5.69
N ALA A 227 -4.68 33.55 -6.93
CA ALA A 227 -5.35 34.54 -7.77
C ALA A 227 -6.80 34.81 -7.32
N ALA A 228 -7.49 33.80 -6.77
CA ALA A 228 -8.86 33.94 -6.27
C ALA A 228 -8.94 34.77 -4.98
N THR A 229 -7.91 34.72 -4.13
CA THR A 229 -7.81 35.51 -2.89
C THR A 229 -7.32 36.93 -3.14
N LYS A 230 -6.34 37.13 -4.04
CA LYS A 230 -5.83 38.49 -4.36
C LYS A 230 -6.82 39.40 -5.07
N LYS A 231 -7.77 38.87 -5.86
CA LYS A 231 -8.76 39.71 -6.58
C LYS A 231 -9.83 40.34 -5.69
N LYS A 232 -10.05 39.87 -4.45
CA LYS A 232 -11.10 40.40 -3.57
C LYS A 232 -10.64 41.48 -2.59
N GLU A 233 -9.34 41.63 -2.33
CA GLU A 233 -8.87 42.53 -1.25
C GLU A 233 -8.49 43.94 -1.71
N ASN A 234 -8.32 44.21 -3.01
CA ASN A 234 -7.82 45.50 -3.50
C ASN A 234 -8.76 46.27 -4.43
N GLU A 235 -10.05 45.92 -4.48
CA GLU A 235 -11.03 46.65 -5.27
C GLU A 235 -11.91 47.50 -4.34
N GLN A 236 -11.44 48.71 -4.02
CA GLN A 236 -12.24 49.69 -3.29
C GLN A 236 -13.40 50.11 -4.19
N PHE A 237 -14.63 49.67 -3.92
CA PHE A 237 -15.82 49.94 -4.73
C PHE A 237 -16.43 51.34 -4.52
N ALA A 238 -16.04 52.04 -3.47
CA ALA A 238 -16.56 53.36 -3.12
C ALA A 238 -15.44 54.30 -2.68
N CYS A 239 -15.61 55.59 -2.96
CA CYS A 239 -14.67 56.60 -2.51
C CYS A 239 -14.69 56.71 -0.99
N THR A 240 -13.52 56.62 -0.34
CA THR A 240 -13.43 56.64 1.13
C THR A 240 -13.80 58.00 1.75
N ILE A 241 -13.79 59.08 0.95
CA ILE A 241 -14.12 60.45 1.39
C ILE A 241 -15.64 60.69 1.39
N CYS A 242 -16.34 60.34 0.30
CA CYS A 242 -17.79 60.55 0.20
C CYS A 242 -18.63 59.30 0.45
N ARG A 243 -17.98 58.13 0.59
CA ARG A 243 -18.60 56.81 0.77
C ARG A 243 -19.64 56.43 -0.31
N GLY A 244 -19.59 57.09 -1.46
CA GLY A 244 -20.43 56.82 -2.62
C GLY A 244 -19.65 56.18 -3.77
N PRO A 245 -20.34 55.80 -4.87
CA PRO A 245 -19.68 55.31 -6.07
C PRO A 245 -18.75 56.39 -6.65
N PHE A 246 -17.68 55.96 -7.34
CA PHE A 246 -16.75 56.92 -7.92
C PHE A 246 -17.41 57.71 -9.06
N ARG A 247 -17.33 59.03 -8.96
CA ARG A 247 -17.63 59.96 -10.05
C ARG A 247 -16.30 60.57 -10.48
N ASN A 248 -15.87 60.25 -11.71
CA ASN A 248 -14.54 60.53 -12.24
C ASN A 248 -13.43 60.03 -11.29
N ALA A 249 -13.17 58.73 -11.32
CA ALA A 249 -12.18 58.11 -10.46
C ALA A 249 -10.77 58.61 -10.82
N VAL A 250 -10.04 59.12 -9.82
CA VAL A 250 -8.65 59.56 -9.95
C VAL A 250 -7.79 58.69 -9.05
N GLU A 251 -6.72 58.15 -9.61
CA GLU A 251 -5.70 57.39 -8.88
C GLU A 251 -4.61 58.33 -8.39
N THR A 252 -4.27 58.21 -7.11
CA THR A 252 -3.12 58.91 -6.53
C THR A 252 -1.85 58.07 -6.70
N ILE A 253 -0.66 58.68 -6.64
CA ILE A 253 0.65 57.98 -6.77
C ILE A 253 0.77 56.78 -5.81
N CYS A 254 0.06 56.80 -4.69
CA CYS A 254 0.01 55.71 -3.73
C CYS A 254 -0.99 54.58 -4.05
N GLY A 255 -1.64 54.58 -5.22
CA GLY A 255 -2.59 53.55 -5.66
C GLY A 255 -3.97 53.62 -5.01
N HIS A 256 -4.35 54.76 -4.42
CA HIS A 256 -5.69 54.94 -3.84
C HIS A 256 -6.60 55.71 -4.81
N PHE A 257 -7.83 55.20 -4.97
CA PHE A 257 -8.86 55.79 -5.81
C PHE A 257 -9.78 56.73 -5.02
N PHE A 258 -10.06 57.90 -5.60
CA PHE A 258 -11.02 58.88 -5.07
C PHE A 258 -11.85 59.48 -6.20
N CYS A 259 -13.00 60.08 -5.89
CA CYS A 259 -13.67 60.96 -6.86
C CYS A 259 -12.84 62.22 -7.09
N GLU A 260 -12.78 62.72 -8.32
CA GLU A 260 -12.11 63.97 -8.70
C GLU A 260 -12.43 65.13 -7.73
N SER A 261 -13.72 65.37 -7.49
CA SER A 261 -14.19 66.42 -6.58
C SER A 261 -13.76 66.21 -5.11
N CYS A 262 -13.60 64.95 -4.69
CA CYS A 262 -13.21 64.59 -3.33
C CYS A 262 -11.69 64.71 -3.14
N ALA A 263 -10.91 64.29 -4.13
CA ALA A 263 -9.46 64.45 -4.15
C ALA A 263 -9.07 65.94 -4.10
N LEU A 264 -9.71 66.79 -4.91
CA LEU A 264 -9.46 68.23 -4.94
C LEU A 264 -9.86 68.92 -3.62
N LYS A 265 -11.00 68.54 -3.02
CA LYS A 265 -11.41 69.07 -1.70
C LYS A 265 -10.44 68.67 -0.58
N ASN A 266 -9.89 67.46 -0.63
CA ASN A 266 -8.91 67.01 0.35
C ASN A 266 -7.56 67.71 0.14
N PHE A 267 -7.11 67.88 -1.10
CA PHE A 267 -5.86 68.57 -1.42
C PHE A 267 -5.86 70.04 -0.95
N LYS A 268 -7.01 70.72 -1.05
CA LYS A 268 -7.21 72.08 -0.48
C LYS A 268 -6.98 72.15 1.03
N LYS A 269 -7.24 71.05 1.76
CA LYS A 269 -7.06 70.99 3.22
C LYS A 269 -5.68 70.47 3.60
N THR A 270 -5.22 69.43 2.90
CA THR A 270 -3.94 68.76 3.15
C THR A 270 -3.38 68.18 1.86
N SER A 271 -2.09 68.39 1.59
CA SER A 271 -1.37 67.81 0.43
C SER A 271 -1.01 66.32 0.58
N ARG A 272 -1.73 65.60 1.46
CA ARG A 272 -1.48 64.19 1.80
C ARG A 272 -2.69 63.33 1.42
N CYS A 273 -2.42 62.09 1.04
CA CYS A 273 -3.46 61.12 0.72
C CYS A 273 -4.34 60.82 1.95
N PHE A 274 -5.65 60.73 1.75
CA PHE A 274 -6.59 60.49 2.83
C PHE A 274 -6.41 59.11 3.50
N ASN A 275 -6.08 58.07 2.71
CA ASN A 275 -5.95 56.71 3.24
C ASN A 275 -4.58 56.45 3.88
N CYS A 276 -3.49 56.75 3.17
CA CYS A 276 -2.12 56.39 3.63
C CYS A 276 -1.28 57.57 4.10
N LYS A 277 -1.79 58.81 4.05
CA LYS A 277 -1.10 60.04 4.48
C LYS A 277 0.23 60.33 3.78
N LYS A 278 0.58 59.57 2.73
CA LYS A 278 1.72 59.88 1.86
C LYS A 278 1.48 61.20 1.13
N GLN A 279 2.54 61.96 0.88
CA GLN A 279 2.45 63.19 0.09
C GLN A 279 2.00 62.85 -1.32
N THR A 280 0.95 63.51 -1.81
CA THR A 280 0.42 63.28 -3.16
C THR A 280 1.14 64.11 -4.21
N ASN A 281 2.14 64.92 -3.82
CA ASN A 281 3.01 65.74 -4.67
C ASN A 281 2.26 66.40 -5.83
N GLY A 282 1.18 67.13 -5.49
CA GLY A 282 0.24 67.67 -6.45
C GLY A 282 0.93 68.33 -7.65
N THR A 283 0.60 67.84 -8.84
CA THR A 283 0.70 68.61 -10.08
C THR A 283 -0.56 69.42 -10.25
#